data_AF-A0A354DK40-F1
#
_entry.id   AF-A0A354DK40-F1
#
_cell.length_a   1.000
_cell.length_b   1.000
_cell.length_c   1.000
_cell.angle_alpha   90.00
_cell.angle_beta   90.00
_cell.angle_gamma   90.00
#
_symmetry.space_group_name_H-M   'P 1'
#
loop_
_entity.id
_entity.type
_entity.pdbx_description
1 polymer ?
#
loop_
_entity_poly.entity_id
_entity_poly.type
_entity_poly.pdbx_seq_one_letter_code
_entity_poly.pdbx_strand_id
1 'polypeptide(L)' 'MHRSALSNLYTIFLVLAILGVPLLLFLGTDQPLFGFFAAIIAFGILFSYGLYSRLLQKRN' A
#
# COMPACT_ATOMS: atom_id res chain seq x y z
N MET A 1 23.57 1.79 2.61
CA MET A 1 22.59 2.68 3.29
C MET A 1 21.30 2.91 2.47
N HIS A 2 21.35 3.19 1.16
CA HIS A 2 20.15 3.42 0.34
C HIS A 2 19.10 2.26 0.32
N ARG A 3 19.53 0.99 0.37
CA ARG A 3 18.62 -0.17 0.39
C ARG A 3 17.77 -0.26 1.67
N SER A 4 18.37 0.07 2.82
CA SER A 4 17.67 0.03 4.12
C SER A 4 16.64 1.15 4.21
N ALA A 5 16.95 2.35 3.70
CA ALA A 5 16.00 3.45 3.63
C ALA A 5 14.79 3.11 2.76
N LEU A 6 15.01 2.56 1.56
CA LEU A 6 13.91 2.20 0.64
C LEU A 6 13.03 1.07 1.22
N SER A 7 13.64 0.07 1.87
CA SER A 7 12.92 -0.98 2.58
C SER A 7 12.08 -0.40 3.72
N ASN A 8 12.66 0.47 4.56
CA ASN A 8 11.94 1.08 5.68
C ASN A 8 10.77 1.94 5.21
N LEU A 9 10.94 2.74 4.15
CA LEU A 9 9.86 3.53 3.56
C LEU A 9 8.73 2.64 3.03
N TYR A 10 9.08 1.53 2.39
CA TYR A 10 8.09 0.56 1.91
C TYR A 10 7.32 -0.10 3.07
N THR A 11 8.01 -0.45 4.16
CA THR A 11 7.38 -0.97 5.37
C THR A 11 6.43 0.04 6.00
N ILE A 12 6.84 1.31 6.14
CA ILE A 12 5.98 2.38 6.67
C ILE A 12 4.73 2.55 5.79
N PHE A 13 4.90 2.56 4.47
CA PHE A 13 3.79 2.63 3.52
C PHE A 13 2.79 1.47 3.72
N LEU A 14 3.28 0.24 3.86
CA LEU A 14 2.41 -0.92 4.10
C LEU A 14 1.66 -0.81 5.42
N VAL A 15 2.32 -0.39 6.50
CA VAL A 15 1.66 -0.21 7.81
C VAL A 15 0.54 0.83 7.73
N LEU A 16 0.80 1.98 7.11
CA LEU A 16 -0.21 3.02 6.91
C LEU A 16 -1.38 2.51 6.07
N ALA A 17 -1.12 1.70 5.05
CA ALA A 17 -2.18 1.19 4.18
C ALA A 17 -3.01 0.09 4.87
N ILE A 18 -2.38 -0.79 5.65
CA ILE A 18 -3.06 -1.83 6.46
C ILE A 18 -3.98 -1.21 7.51
N LEU A 19 -3.59 -0.07 8.11
CA LEU A 19 -4.45 0.65 9.05
C LEU A 19 -5.49 1.51 8.33
N GLY A 20 -5.11 2.18 7.24
CA GLY A 20 -5.95 3.15 6.55
C GLY A 20 -7.13 2.51 5.81
N VAL A 21 -6.95 1.37 5.14
CA VAL A 21 -8.01 0.71 4.36
C VAL A 21 -9.18 0.26 5.25
N PRO A 22 -8.96 -0.48 6.36
CA PRO A 22 -10.05 -0.84 7.28
C PRO A 22 -10.73 0.38 7.91
N LEU A 23 -9.95 1.41 8.24
CA LEU A 23 -10.47 2.62 8.88
C LEU A 23 -11.35 3.43 7.91
N LEU A 24 -10.98 3.51 6.63
CA LEU A 24 -11.83 4.06 5.57
C LEU A 24 -13.14 3.28 5.41
N LEU A 25 -13.08 1.95 5.43
CA LEU A 25 -14.27 1.10 5.31
C LEU A 25 -15.18 1.17 6.55
N PHE A 26 -14.58 1.29 7.74
CA PHE A 26 -15.30 1.43 9.01
C PHE A 26 -15.98 2.79 9.15
N LEU A 27 -15.33 3.88 8.73
CA LEU A 27 -15.92 5.23 8.81
C LEU A 27 -16.88 5.54 7.65
N GLY A 28 -16.69 4.89 6.50
CA GLY A 28 -17.39 5.18 5.27
C GLY A 28 -18.44 4.15 4.86
N THR A 29 -18.93 3.35 5.80
CA THR A 29 -19.77 2.16 5.53
C THR A 29 -21.03 2.48 4.70
N ASP A 30 -21.54 3.72 4.79
CA ASP A 30 -22.72 4.19 4.03
C ASP A 30 -22.37 5.10 2.84
N GLN A 31 -21.08 5.35 2.59
CA GLN A 31 -20.61 6.29 1.58
C GLN A 31 -19.79 5.56 0.49
N PRO A 32 -20.34 5.37 -0.72
CA PRO A 32 -19.68 4.58 -1.77
C PRO A 32 -18.32 5.13 -2.19
N LEU A 33 -18.06 6.43 -2.01
CA LEU A 33 -16.76 7.05 -2.24
C LEU A 33 -15.65 6.46 -1.35
N PHE A 34 -15.94 6.13 -0.09
CA PHE A 34 -14.95 5.56 0.82
C PHE A 34 -14.55 4.14 0.43
N GLY A 35 -15.52 3.33 -0.01
CA GLY A 35 -15.25 2.02 -0.61
C GLY A 35 -14.41 2.11 -1.88
N PHE A 36 -14.68 3.12 -2.72
CA PHE A 36 -13.87 3.38 -3.92
C PHE A 36 -12.43 3.80 -3.58
N PHE A 37 -12.23 4.70 -2.60
CA PHE A 37 -10.88 5.07 -2.14
C PHE A 37 -10.14 3.88 -1.53
N ALA A 38 -10.82 3.06 -0.72
CA ALA A 38 -10.26 1.84 -0.16
C ALA A 38 -9.80 0.86 -1.25
N ALA A 39 -10.60 0.70 -2.31
CA ALA A 39 -10.25 -0.13 -3.45
C ALA A 39 -9.01 0.41 -4.21
N ILE A 40 -8.96 1.72 -4.48
CA ILE A 40 -7.79 2.37 -5.11
C ILE A 40 -6.52 2.10 -4.31
N ILE A 41 -6.58 2.29 -2.99
CA ILE A 41 -5.44 2.07 -2.10
C ILE A 41 -5.03 0.59 -2.14
N ALA A 42 -5.98 -0.35 -2.06
CA ALA A 42 -5.70 -1.78 -2.12
C ALA A 42 -5.01 -2.20 -3.44
N PHE A 43 -5.50 -1.73 -4.59
CA PHE A 43 -4.86 -1.97 -5.88
C PHE A 43 -3.49 -1.29 -5.99
N GLY A 44 -3.34 -0.09 -5.42
CA GLY A 44 -2.06 0.63 -5.33
C GLY A 44 -1.01 -0.15 -4.54
N ILE A 45 -1.40 -0.79 -3.43
CA ILE A 45 -0.50 -1.67 -2.64
C ILE A 45 0.00 -2.84 -3.51
N LEU A 46 -0.92 -3.55 -4.19
CA LEU A 46 -0.59 -4.65 -5.09
C LEU A 46 0.37 -4.23 -6.20
N PHE A 47 0.11 -3.08 -6.82
CA PHE A 47 0.97 -2.53 -7.86
C PHE A 47 2.36 -2.16 -7.31
N SER A 48 2.43 -1.51 -6.15
CA SER A 48 3.69 -1.14 -5.49
C SER A 48 4.53 -2.37 -5.13
N TYR A 49 3.88 -3.45 -4.70
CA TYR A 49 4.53 -4.73 -4.42
C TYR A 49 5.10 -5.37 -5.69
N GLY A 50 4.35 -5.35 -6.79
CA GLY A 50 4.82 -5.80 -8.09
C GLY A 50 6.04 -5.02 -8.61
N LEU A 51 6.08 -3.71 -8.39
CA LEU A 51 7.25 -2.88 -8.72
C LEU A 51 8.44 -3.20 -7.82
N TYR A 52 8.22 -3.28 -6.50
CA TYR A 52 9.27 -3.59 -5.53
C TYR A 52 9.89 -4.97 -5.78
N SER A 53 9.06 -5.98 -6.05
CA SER A 53 9.52 -7.34 -6.37
C SER A 53 10.31 -7.39 -7.67
N ARG A 54 9.84 -6.72 -8.74
CA ARG A 54 10.59 -6.63 -10.01
C ARG A 54 11.92 -5.89 -9.86
N LEU A 55 11.97 -4.83 -9.06
CA LEU A 55 13.21 -4.10 -8.77
C LEU A 55 14.22 -4.95 -7.99
N LEU A 56 13.74 -5.83 -7.10
CA LEU A 56 14.58 -6.80 -6.41
C LEU A 56 15.03 -7.93 -7.34
N GLN A 57 14.14 -8.43 -8.20
CA GLN A 57 14.38 -9.57 -9.09
C GLN A 57 15.33 -9.24 -10.26
N LYS A 58 15.31 -8.02 -10.79
CA LYS A 58 16.29 -7.53 -11.80
C LYS A 58 17.73 -7.44 -11.29
N ARG A 59 17.93 -7.70 -10.00
CA ARG A 59 19.18 -7.47 -9.26
C ARG A 59 19.84 -8.76 -8.74
N ASN A 60 19.20 -9.92 -8.94
CA ASN A 60 19.78 -11.26 -8.81
C ASN A 60 20.07 -11.81 -10.21
#